data_AF-A0A4U2Y1J9-F1
#
_entry.id   AF-A0A4U2Y1J9-F1
#
_cell.length_a   1.000
_cell.length_b   1.000
_cell.length_c   1.000
_cell.angle_alpha   90.00
_cell.angle_beta   90.00
_cell.angle_gamma   90.00
#
_symmetry.space_group_name_H-M   'P 1'
#
loop_
_entity.id
_entity.type
_entity.pdbx_description
1 polymer ?
#
loop_
_entity_poly.entity_id
_entity_poly.type
_entity_poly.pdbx_seq_one_letter_code
_entity_poly.pdbx_strand_id
1 'polypeptide(L)'
;MQKKVILLFVTVLIGFASVAVAIQDEEVEPFTWDRQYVDELKKVDVAVYVPTYIASSEFSRSLGSLFVSKLEVSKDHYLFEISRQRVHDGESKMLTFDVMTMSAGTLPSYRKQPFSTYEMFEIPEGATKFNGYDVKYSANKRAFIWKDNGWEYLVWAENTNNAINIMKRVMATIPKGSNPVHGAINGQMTAIDTNEGVRSDAGWSYNNGKTWYIITGRTTPEQLVKVLKSMVKLDTKK
;
A
#
# COMPACT_ATOMS: atom_id res chain seq x y z
N MET A 1 -33.01 -38.96 -15.00
CA MET A 1 -31.91 -38.45 -15.86
C MET A 1 -31.62 -36.95 -15.60
N GLN A 2 -32.64 -36.10 -15.44
CA GLN A 2 -32.49 -34.65 -15.20
C GLN A 2 -31.70 -34.24 -13.94
N LYS A 3 -31.82 -34.94 -12.80
CA LYS A 3 -31.12 -34.57 -11.55
C LYS A 3 -29.58 -34.65 -11.63
N LYS A 4 -29.04 -35.58 -12.42
CA LYS A 4 -27.57 -35.72 -12.61
C LYS A 4 -26.99 -34.61 -13.50
N VAL A 5 -27.78 -34.12 -14.46
CA VAL A 5 -27.39 -33.00 -15.34
C VAL A 5 -27.37 -31.68 -14.57
N ILE A 6 -28.34 -31.45 -13.68
CA ILE A 6 -28.38 -30.26 -12.82
C ILE A 6 -27.16 -30.25 -11.86
N LEU A 7 -26.81 -31.39 -11.27
CA LEU A 7 -25.65 -31.47 -10.39
C LEU A 7 -24.34 -31.22 -11.15
N LEU A 8 -24.21 -31.73 -12.37
CA LEU A 8 -23.05 -31.47 -13.23
C LEU A 8 -22.96 -29.97 -13.60
N PHE A 9 -24.08 -29.33 -13.94
CA PHE A 9 -24.13 -27.90 -14.24
C PHE A 9 -23.80 -27.02 -13.02
N VAL A 10 -24.26 -27.38 -11.82
CA VAL A 10 -23.90 -26.67 -10.58
C VAL A 10 -22.41 -26.86 -10.27
N THR A 11 -21.86 -28.05 -10.50
CA THR A 11 -20.42 -28.32 -10.26
C THR A 11 -19.54 -27.57 -11.26
N VAL A 12 -19.97 -27.47 -12.53
CA VAL A 12 -19.35 -26.63 -13.55
C VAL A 12 -19.51 -25.15 -13.20
N LEU A 13 -20.68 -24.69 -12.75
CA LEU A 13 -20.89 -23.31 -12.29
C LEU A 13 -20.10 -22.93 -11.03
N ILE A 14 -19.70 -23.89 -10.19
CA ILE A 14 -18.80 -23.67 -9.05
C ILE A 14 -17.33 -23.74 -9.49
N GLY A 15 -16.99 -24.61 -10.45
CA GLY A 15 -15.64 -24.67 -11.05
C GLY A 15 -15.31 -23.51 -11.99
N PHE A 16 -16.35 -22.90 -12.58
CA PHE A 16 -16.32 -21.70 -13.41
C PHE A 16 -17.02 -20.52 -12.72
N ALA A 17 -17.32 -20.63 -11.42
CA ALA A 17 -17.68 -19.47 -10.60
C ALA A 17 -16.48 -18.56 -10.77
N SER A 18 -16.74 -17.50 -11.52
CA SER A 18 -15.73 -16.60 -12.02
C SER A 18 -14.84 -16.29 -10.84
N VAL A 19 -13.60 -16.75 -10.89
CA VAL A 19 -12.53 -15.88 -10.41
C VAL A 19 -12.81 -14.65 -11.25
N ALA A 20 -13.57 -13.71 -10.68
CA ALA A 20 -13.55 -12.34 -11.11
C ALA A 20 -12.07 -12.04 -10.94
N VAL A 21 -11.32 -12.27 -12.01
CA VAL A 21 -10.01 -11.73 -12.20
C VAL A 21 -10.35 -10.25 -12.28
N ALA A 22 -10.50 -9.63 -11.09
CA ALA A 22 -10.29 -8.23 -10.92
C ALA A 22 -9.00 -8.02 -11.70
N ILE A 23 -9.08 -7.28 -12.79
CA ILE A 23 -7.93 -6.88 -13.58
C ILE A 23 -7.01 -6.23 -12.55
N GLN A 24 -6.07 -7.03 -12.04
CA GLN A 24 -5.21 -6.68 -10.94
C GLN A 24 -4.13 -5.88 -11.61
N ASP A 25 -4.40 -4.59 -11.70
CA ASP A 25 -3.42 -3.66 -12.22
C ASP A 25 -2.25 -3.66 -11.24
N GLU A 26 -1.21 -4.41 -11.58
CA GLU A 26 0.04 -4.39 -10.86
C GLU A 26 1.01 -3.36 -11.44
N GLU A 27 0.53 -2.51 -12.36
CA GLU A 27 1.40 -1.62 -13.07
C GLU A 27 1.85 -0.48 -12.16
N VAL A 28 3.15 -0.22 -12.26
CA VAL A 28 3.75 1.01 -11.78
C VAL A 28 4.34 1.71 -12.99
N GLU A 29 4.46 3.02 -12.93
CA GLU A 29 5.15 3.77 -13.97
C GLU A 29 6.29 4.61 -13.39
N PRO A 30 7.35 4.88 -14.16
CA PRO A 30 8.45 5.72 -13.72
C PRO A 30 7.96 7.12 -13.32
N PHE A 31 8.57 7.70 -12.29
CA PHE A 31 8.33 9.08 -11.89
C PHE A 31 9.65 9.84 -11.79
N THR A 32 9.70 10.97 -12.49
CA THR A 32 10.87 11.85 -12.50
C THR A 32 10.61 13.00 -11.56
N TRP A 33 11.58 13.24 -10.67
CA TRP A 33 11.54 14.35 -9.74
C TRP A 33 12.14 15.61 -10.37
N ASP A 34 11.37 16.69 -10.38
CA ASP A 34 11.93 17.98 -10.77
C ASP A 34 12.98 18.43 -9.76
N ARG A 35 14.06 19.03 -10.29
CA ARG A 35 15.20 19.50 -9.50
C ARG A 35 14.78 20.43 -8.35
N GLN A 36 13.78 21.29 -8.57
CA GLN A 36 13.28 22.20 -7.55
C GLN A 36 12.76 21.46 -6.30
N TYR A 37 12.01 20.36 -6.47
CA TYR A 37 11.48 19.60 -5.35
C TYR A 37 12.57 18.82 -4.62
N VAL A 38 13.54 18.30 -5.37
CA VAL A 38 14.73 17.65 -4.81
C VAL A 38 15.53 18.63 -3.96
N ASP A 39 15.70 19.87 -4.43
CA ASP A 39 16.47 20.90 -3.72
C ASP A 39 15.75 21.39 -2.45
N GLU A 40 14.41 21.47 -2.45
CA GLU A 40 13.63 21.72 -1.24
C GLU A 40 13.74 20.58 -0.22
N LEU A 41 13.57 19.32 -0.66
CA LEU A 41 13.66 18.14 0.21
C LEU A 41 15.04 17.99 0.88
N LYS A 42 16.12 18.44 0.23
CA LYS A 42 17.47 18.43 0.80
C LYS A 42 17.64 19.34 2.02
N LYS A 43 16.70 20.24 2.30
CA LYS A 43 16.75 21.13 3.47
C LYS A 43 16.31 20.45 4.78
N VAL A 44 15.83 19.22 4.71
CA VAL A 44 15.35 18.42 5.85
C VAL A 44 16.53 17.71 6.53
N ASP A 45 16.52 17.65 7.87
CA ASP A 45 17.56 16.97 8.65
C ASP A 45 17.36 15.45 8.71
N VAL A 46 16.12 14.96 8.58
CA VAL A 46 15.84 13.53 8.44
C VAL A 46 16.24 13.03 7.06
N ALA A 47 16.71 11.78 6.97
CA ALA A 47 17.07 11.18 5.69
C ALA A 47 15.85 11.15 4.77
N VAL A 48 15.99 11.67 3.54
CA VAL A 48 14.89 11.71 2.58
C VAL A 48 14.92 10.51 1.66
N TYR A 49 13.77 9.87 1.54
CA TYR A 49 13.53 8.79 0.58
C TYR A 49 12.39 9.19 -0.34
N VAL A 50 12.58 8.96 -1.64
CA VAL A 50 11.57 9.23 -2.66
C VAL A 50 11.36 8.02 -3.57
N PRO A 51 10.14 7.75 -4.05
CA PRO A 51 9.88 6.71 -5.03
C PRO A 51 10.41 7.11 -6.41
N THR A 52 10.92 6.12 -7.15
CA THR A 52 11.25 6.24 -8.58
C THR A 52 10.17 5.63 -9.49
N TYR A 53 9.23 4.90 -8.89
CA TYR A 53 8.05 4.35 -9.55
C TYR A 53 6.81 4.64 -8.70
N ILE A 54 5.69 4.90 -9.38
CA ILE A 54 4.40 5.25 -8.77
C ILE A 54 3.33 4.26 -9.25
N ALA A 55 2.41 3.89 -8.36
CA ALA A 55 1.27 3.06 -8.71
C ALA A 55 0.47 3.69 -9.84
N SER A 56 0.09 2.87 -10.82
CA SER A 56 -0.60 3.33 -12.01
C SER A 56 -1.65 2.33 -12.45
N SER A 57 -2.54 2.78 -13.32
CA SER A 57 -3.42 1.91 -14.07
C SER A 57 -3.72 2.51 -15.43
N GLU A 58 -4.27 1.71 -16.34
CA GLU A 58 -4.77 2.24 -17.62
C GLU A 58 -5.72 3.43 -17.39
N PHE A 59 -6.66 3.28 -16.46
CA PHE A 59 -7.55 4.35 -16.05
C PHE A 59 -6.78 5.55 -15.48
N SER A 60 -5.85 5.34 -14.55
CA SER A 60 -5.08 6.44 -13.95
C SER A 60 -4.29 7.21 -15.00
N ARG A 61 -3.66 6.55 -15.97
CA ARG A 61 -2.92 7.23 -17.05
C ARG A 61 -3.81 8.11 -17.91
N SER A 62 -5.08 7.73 -18.09
CA SER A 62 -6.05 8.58 -18.81
C SER A 62 -6.36 9.91 -18.11
N LEU A 63 -6.07 10.00 -16.80
CA LEU A 63 -6.23 11.21 -15.98
C LEU A 63 -5.05 12.19 -16.12
N GLY A 64 -4.06 11.85 -16.94
CA GLY A 64 -2.94 12.73 -17.30
C GLY A 64 -1.62 12.37 -16.62
N SER A 65 -0.65 13.29 -16.77
CA SER A 65 0.72 13.11 -16.30
C SER A 65 0.83 13.23 -14.79
N LEU A 66 1.75 12.47 -14.20
CA LEU A 66 2.12 12.60 -12.80
C LEU A 66 2.89 13.90 -12.54
N PHE A 67 2.62 14.54 -11.41
CA PHE A 67 3.39 15.68 -10.90
C PHE A 67 3.29 15.76 -9.38
N VAL A 68 4.20 16.49 -8.75
CA VAL A 68 4.11 16.82 -7.32
C VAL A 68 3.08 17.95 -7.17
N SER A 69 1.93 17.65 -6.56
CA SER A 69 0.83 18.61 -6.34
C SER A 69 0.99 19.40 -5.05
N LYS A 70 1.69 18.81 -4.08
CA LYS A 70 1.96 19.40 -2.77
C LYS A 70 3.34 19.00 -2.28
N LEU A 71 4.05 19.96 -1.68
CA LEU A 71 5.30 19.71 -0.95
C LEU A 71 5.32 20.59 0.31
N GLU A 72 5.46 19.94 1.45
CA GLU A 72 5.68 20.55 2.76
C GLU A 72 7.01 20.07 3.30
N VAL A 73 7.86 21.02 3.71
CA VAL A 73 9.21 20.74 4.20
C VAL A 73 9.45 21.53 5.48
N SER A 74 9.89 20.82 6.51
CA SER A 74 10.41 21.35 7.77
C SER A 74 11.77 20.70 8.04
N LYS A 75 12.48 21.17 9.07
CA LYS A 75 13.73 20.55 9.51
C LYS A 75 13.55 19.08 9.90
N ASP A 76 12.45 18.75 10.55
CA ASP A 76 12.21 17.45 11.19
C ASP A 76 11.23 16.55 10.44
N HIS A 77 10.57 17.07 9.41
CA HIS A 77 9.60 16.31 8.62
C HIS A 77 9.49 16.81 7.20
N TYR A 78 9.01 15.93 6.32
CA TYR A 78 8.56 16.30 4.98
C TYR A 78 7.25 15.58 4.66
N LEU A 79 6.48 16.18 3.76
CA LEU A 79 5.31 15.57 3.15
C LEU A 79 5.23 15.99 1.69
N PHE A 80 4.95 15.05 0.81
CA PHE A 80 4.63 15.35 -0.58
C PHE A 80 3.44 14.54 -1.07
N GLU A 81 2.70 15.13 -2.01
CA GLU A 81 1.60 14.50 -2.70
C GLU A 81 1.94 14.42 -4.18
N ILE A 82 1.76 13.24 -4.76
CA ILE A 82 1.86 13.02 -6.19
C ILE A 82 0.45 12.83 -6.71
N SER A 83 0.08 13.66 -7.68
CA SER A 83 -1.24 13.67 -8.30
C SER A 83 -1.12 13.59 -9.82
N ARG A 84 -2.25 13.37 -10.47
CA ARG A 84 -2.41 13.46 -11.93
C ARG A 84 -3.31 14.60 -12.31
N GLN A 85 -3.01 15.20 -13.44
CA GLN A 85 -3.86 16.20 -14.06
C GLN A 85 -3.73 16.12 -15.57
N ARG A 86 -4.88 16.11 -16.25
CA ARG A 86 -4.97 16.28 -17.69
C ARG A 86 -5.10 17.77 -17.98
N VAL A 87 -4.20 18.29 -18.79
CA VAL A 87 -4.28 19.66 -19.31
C VAL A 87 -4.55 19.53 -20.81
N HIS A 88 -5.72 19.98 -21.27
CA HIS A 88 -5.99 20.14 -22.70
C HIS A 88 -5.50 21.51 -23.15
N ASP A 89 -5.04 21.61 -24.39
CA ASP A 89 -4.57 22.88 -24.97
C ASP A 89 -5.67 23.95 -24.87
N GLY A 90 -5.35 25.07 -24.19
CA GLY A 90 -6.24 26.21 -24.04
C GLY A 90 -7.22 26.17 -22.85
N GLU A 91 -7.24 25.11 -22.03
CA GLU A 91 -8.13 25.02 -20.87
C GLU A 91 -7.43 25.34 -19.54
N SER A 92 -8.19 25.92 -18.60
CA SER A 92 -7.81 26.00 -17.19
C SER A 92 -7.69 24.60 -16.57
N LYS A 93 -6.65 24.39 -15.76
CA LYS A 93 -6.37 23.16 -15.01
C LYS A 93 -7.62 22.47 -14.45
N MET A 94 -7.92 21.23 -14.90
CA MET A 94 -8.97 20.36 -14.34
C MET A 94 -8.65 19.91 -12.89
N LEU A 95 -9.63 19.34 -12.18
CA LEU A 95 -9.45 18.73 -10.85
C LEU A 95 -8.28 17.73 -10.85
N THR A 96 -7.43 17.81 -9.82
CA THR A 96 -6.29 16.89 -9.63
C THR A 96 -6.76 15.58 -9.03
N PHE A 97 -6.20 14.47 -9.50
CA PHE A 97 -6.44 13.14 -8.93
C PHE A 97 -5.23 12.74 -8.08
N ASP A 98 -5.42 12.63 -6.76
CA ASP A 98 -4.34 12.26 -5.84
C ASP A 98 -4.03 10.77 -5.96
N VAL A 99 -2.75 10.46 -6.22
CA VAL A 99 -2.28 9.09 -6.40
C VAL A 99 -1.72 8.55 -5.10
N MET A 100 -0.83 9.33 -4.48
CA MET A 100 -0.22 8.98 -3.21
C MET A 100 0.24 10.20 -2.43
N THR A 101 0.25 10.04 -1.12
CA THR A 101 0.90 10.94 -0.17
C THR A 101 2.03 10.18 0.49
N MET A 102 3.20 10.81 0.60
CA MET A 102 4.28 10.30 1.42
C MET A 102 4.67 11.35 2.44
N SER A 103 4.90 10.92 3.67
CA SER A 103 5.45 11.76 4.72
C SER A 103 6.59 11.05 5.43
N ALA A 104 7.49 11.83 6.02
CA ALA A 104 8.42 11.31 7.00
C ALA A 104 8.58 12.28 8.16
N GLY A 105 8.71 11.75 9.38
CA GLY A 105 8.90 12.55 10.58
C GLY A 105 8.75 11.72 11.84
N THR A 106 8.77 12.40 12.99
CA THR A 106 8.43 11.76 14.27
C THR A 106 6.93 11.56 14.32
N LEU A 107 6.47 10.41 14.82
CA LEU A 107 5.04 10.23 15.06
C LEU A 107 4.57 11.18 16.17
N PRO A 108 3.31 11.64 16.13
CA PRO A 108 2.74 12.36 17.25
C PRO A 108 2.86 11.56 18.55
N SER A 109 3.10 12.22 19.68
CA SER A 109 3.38 11.57 20.98
C SER A 109 2.27 10.62 21.46
N TYR A 110 1.04 10.81 20.98
CA TYR A 110 -0.10 9.93 21.27
C TYR A 110 -0.13 8.64 20.43
N ARG A 111 0.71 8.53 19.38
CA ARG A 111 0.79 7.34 18.53
C ARG A 111 1.99 6.49 18.89
N LYS A 112 1.76 5.17 18.96
CA LYS A 112 2.81 4.16 19.14
C LYS A 112 3.31 3.55 17.81
N GLN A 113 2.61 3.83 16.71
CA GLN A 113 2.72 3.14 15.42
C GLN A 113 2.28 4.08 14.29
N PRO A 114 2.78 3.89 13.05
CA PRO A 114 2.57 4.83 11.95
C PRO A 114 1.09 4.90 11.56
N PHE A 115 0.46 3.75 11.41
CA PHE A 115 -0.96 3.67 11.23
C PHE A 115 -1.61 3.35 12.55
N SER A 116 -2.86 3.77 12.70
CA SER A 116 -3.73 3.05 13.60
C SER A 116 -3.78 1.61 13.07
N THR A 117 -2.98 0.69 13.64
CA THR A 117 -3.53 -0.65 13.81
C THR A 117 -4.80 -0.38 14.52
N TYR A 118 -5.87 -0.87 13.94
CA TYR A 118 -7.14 -0.79 14.56
C TYR A 118 -7.02 -1.51 15.92
N GLU A 119 -6.65 -0.77 16.97
CA GLU A 119 -6.96 -1.12 18.35
C GLU A 119 -8.51 -1.25 18.49
N MET A 120 -9.27 -0.87 17.45
CA MET A 120 -10.69 -1.15 17.18
C MET A 120 -11.01 -2.45 16.40
N PHE A 121 -10.06 -3.14 15.79
CA PHE A 121 -10.27 -4.45 15.16
C PHE A 121 -9.85 -5.50 16.17
N GLU A 122 -10.84 -5.88 16.97
CA GLU A 122 -10.99 -7.18 17.61
C GLU A 122 -9.68 -7.86 18.02
N ILE A 123 -9.40 -7.85 19.33
CA ILE A 123 -8.35 -8.64 19.99
C ILE A 123 -8.19 -9.98 19.25
N PRO A 124 -6.98 -10.34 18.78
CA PRO A 124 -6.79 -11.58 18.05
C PRO A 124 -7.37 -12.75 18.82
N GLU A 125 -8.36 -13.43 18.25
CA GLU A 125 -9.07 -14.53 18.91
C GLU A 125 -8.31 -15.84 18.72
N GLY A 126 -7.60 -15.98 17.61
CA GLY A 126 -6.85 -17.20 17.31
C GLY A 126 -5.81 -17.02 16.22
N ALA A 127 -5.23 -18.16 15.84
CA ALA A 127 -4.29 -18.27 14.75
C ALA A 127 -4.76 -19.34 13.75
N THR A 128 -4.48 -19.11 12.48
CA THR A 128 -4.68 -20.03 11.35
C THR A 128 -3.38 -20.16 10.57
N LYS A 129 -3.34 -21.06 9.58
CA LYS A 129 -2.21 -21.20 8.68
C LYS A 129 -2.58 -20.82 7.25
N PHE A 130 -1.81 -19.92 6.66
CA PHE A 130 -1.81 -19.66 5.22
C PHE A 130 -0.44 -20.02 4.65
N ASN A 131 -0.42 -20.91 3.65
CA ASN A 131 0.81 -21.41 3.02
C ASN A 131 1.86 -21.92 4.04
N GLY A 132 1.41 -22.53 5.14
CA GLY A 132 2.28 -23.05 6.21
C GLY A 132 2.72 -22.03 7.27
N TYR A 133 2.34 -20.76 7.14
CA TYR A 133 2.70 -19.68 8.06
C TYR A 133 1.58 -19.33 9.02
N ASP A 134 1.93 -19.05 10.27
CA ASP A 134 0.97 -18.65 11.29
C ASP A 134 0.47 -17.22 11.04
N VAL A 135 -0.85 -17.09 10.95
CA VAL A 135 -1.55 -15.84 10.73
C VAL A 135 -2.60 -15.70 11.83
N LYS A 136 -2.55 -14.59 12.57
CA LYS A 136 -3.55 -14.27 13.58
C LYS A 136 -4.81 -13.73 12.94
N TYR A 137 -5.97 -13.99 13.54
CA TYR A 137 -7.25 -13.49 13.05
C TYR A 137 -8.14 -12.96 14.17
N SER A 138 -9.07 -12.09 13.82
CA SER A 138 -10.11 -11.58 14.71
C SER A 138 -11.35 -12.48 14.75
N ALA A 139 -12.21 -12.34 15.78
CA ALA A 139 -13.40 -13.17 15.99
C ALA A 139 -14.23 -13.44 14.73
N ASN A 140 -14.52 -12.38 13.99
CA ASN A 140 -15.32 -12.43 12.76
C ASN A 140 -14.53 -12.88 11.50
N LYS A 141 -13.23 -13.16 11.64
CA LYS A 141 -12.28 -13.51 10.57
C LYS A 141 -12.27 -12.49 9.42
N ARG A 142 -12.54 -11.23 9.73
CA ARG A 142 -12.49 -10.10 8.79
C ARG A 142 -11.16 -9.37 8.85
N ALA A 143 -10.43 -9.52 9.94
CA ALA A 143 -9.07 -9.03 10.07
C ALA A 143 -8.07 -10.18 10.21
N PHE A 144 -6.95 -10.07 9.50
CA PHE A 144 -5.81 -10.97 9.63
C PHE A 144 -4.53 -10.18 9.88
N ILE A 145 -3.66 -10.75 10.72
CA ILE A 145 -2.38 -10.16 11.08
C ILE A 145 -1.28 -11.21 10.87
N TRP A 146 -0.32 -10.90 10.02
CA TRP A 146 0.89 -11.68 9.85
C TRP A 146 2.09 -10.84 10.28
N LYS A 147 2.98 -11.42 11.07
CA LYS A 147 4.20 -10.75 11.52
C LYS A 147 5.39 -11.53 11.02
N ASP A 148 6.33 -10.83 10.39
CA ASP A 148 7.54 -11.43 9.86
C ASP A 148 8.65 -10.39 9.74
N ASN A 149 9.88 -10.77 10.08
CA ASN A 149 11.10 -9.96 9.92
C ASN A 149 11.02 -8.48 10.36
N GLY A 150 10.37 -8.20 11.49
CA GLY A 150 10.19 -6.83 12.01
C GLY A 150 9.00 -6.06 11.40
N TRP A 151 8.27 -6.68 10.48
CA TRP A 151 7.09 -6.14 9.84
C TRP A 151 5.80 -6.74 10.38
N GLU A 152 4.75 -5.92 10.41
CA GLU A 152 3.38 -6.33 10.65
C GLU A 152 2.53 -6.06 9.41
N TYR A 153 1.88 -7.10 8.90
CA TYR A 153 1.00 -7.06 7.74
C TYR A 153 -0.44 -7.22 8.23
N LEU A 154 -1.24 -6.18 8.04
CA LEU A 154 -2.63 -6.13 8.46
C LEU A 154 -3.52 -6.19 7.22
N VAL A 155 -4.50 -7.08 7.27
CA VAL A 155 -5.54 -7.16 6.25
C VAL A 155 -6.89 -7.00 6.92
N TRP A 156 -7.74 -6.17 6.33
CA TRP A 156 -9.15 -6.09 6.69
C TRP A 156 -10.05 -6.14 5.47
N ALA A 157 -11.18 -6.84 5.59
CA ALA A 157 -12.24 -6.78 4.59
C ALA A 157 -13.63 -6.94 5.19
N GLU A 158 -14.67 -6.57 4.46
CA GLU A 158 -16.06 -6.69 4.93
C GLU A 158 -16.51 -8.14 5.14
N ASN A 159 -15.85 -9.09 4.47
CA ASN A 159 -16.14 -10.52 4.62
C ASN A 159 -14.86 -11.37 4.69
N THR A 160 -15.01 -12.55 5.29
CA THR A 160 -13.91 -13.49 5.53
C THR A 160 -13.20 -13.95 4.26
N ASN A 161 -13.94 -14.21 3.17
CA ASN A 161 -13.31 -14.70 1.94
C ASN A 161 -12.42 -13.64 1.29
N ASN A 162 -12.86 -12.39 1.26
CA ASN A 162 -12.06 -11.28 0.76
C ASN A 162 -10.83 -11.06 1.64
N ALA A 163 -10.99 -11.07 2.96
CA ALA A 163 -9.87 -10.92 3.89
C ALA A 163 -8.83 -12.06 3.73
N ILE A 164 -9.26 -13.31 3.55
CA ILE A 164 -8.36 -14.44 3.25
C ILE A 164 -7.65 -14.23 1.91
N ASN A 165 -8.38 -13.83 0.87
CA ASN A 165 -7.81 -13.65 -0.47
C ASN A 165 -6.78 -12.52 -0.51
N ILE A 166 -7.07 -11.39 0.13
CA ILE A 166 -6.13 -10.27 0.25
C ILE A 166 -4.91 -10.68 1.06
N MET A 167 -5.09 -11.42 2.16
CA MET A 167 -3.96 -11.89 2.94
C MET A 167 -3.04 -12.84 2.17
N LYS A 168 -3.61 -13.77 1.40
CA LYS A 168 -2.83 -14.63 0.50
C LYS A 168 -2.04 -13.82 -0.54
N ARG A 169 -2.64 -12.76 -1.08
CA ARG A 169 -1.96 -11.83 -2.01
C ARG A 169 -0.78 -11.15 -1.33
N VAL A 170 -0.98 -10.52 -0.17
CA VAL A 170 0.10 -9.88 0.62
C VAL A 170 1.26 -10.85 0.85
N MET A 171 0.97 -12.08 1.27
CA MET A 171 1.99 -13.11 1.53
C MET A 171 2.66 -13.64 0.27
N ALA A 172 1.99 -13.58 -0.90
CA ALA A 172 2.59 -13.93 -2.18
C ALA A 172 3.50 -12.82 -2.70
N THR A 173 3.14 -11.55 -2.47
CA THR A 173 3.91 -10.39 -2.89
C THR A 173 5.18 -10.19 -2.05
N ILE A 174 5.13 -10.56 -0.77
CA ILE A 174 6.22 -10.36 0.19
C ILE A 174 6.69 -11.73 0.70
N PRO A 175 7.77 -12.29 0.13
CA PRO A 175 8.33 -13.55 0.59
C PRO A 175 8.72 -13.50 2.07
N LYS A 176 8.58 -14.63 2.76
CA LYS A 176 9.03 -14.75 4.15
C LYS A 176 10.51 -14.43 4.30
N GLY A 177 10.86 -13.72 5.37
CA GLY A 177 12.21 -13.27 5.69
C GLY A 177 12.67 -12.08 4.84
N SER A 178 11.78 -11.50 4.01
CA SER A 178 12.08 -10.32 3.21
C SER A 178 11.38 -9.09 3.76
N ASN A 179 12.02 -7.93 3.59
CA ASN A 179 11.40 -6.64 3.89
C ASN A 179 10.98 -5.97 2.59
N PRO A 180 9.79 -5.36 2.52
CA PRO A 180 9.33 -4.63 1.34
C PRO A 180 10.17 -3.36 1.10
N VAL A 181 10.86 -2.87 2.12
CA VAL A 181 11.81 -1.75 2.04
C VAL A 181 13.19 -2.21 2.51
N HIS A 182 14.21 -2.03 1.68
CA HIS A 182 15.57 -2.45 1.99
C HIS A 182 16.15 -1.69 3.18
N GLY A 183 16.69 -2.41 4.17
CA GLY A 183 17.32 -1.84 5.35
C GLY A 183 16.35 -1.35 6.45
N ALA A 184 15.04 -1.36 6.21
CA ALA A 184 14.05 -1.04 7.25
C ALA A 184 14.13 -2.04 8.40
N ILE A 185 14.09 -1.55 9.64
CA ILE A 185 14.20 -2.38 10.86
C ILE A 185 12.82 -2.83 11.32
N ASN A 186 11.84 -1.93 11.24
CA ASN A 186 10.46 -2.21 11.55
C ASN A 186 9.55 -1.58 10.50
N GLY A 187 8.38 -2.17 10.34
CA GLY A 187 7.38 -1.62 9.45
C GLY A 187 6.01 -2.23 9.64
N GLN A 188 5.09 -1.62 8.92
CA GLN A 188 3.69 -1.96 8.91
C GLN A 188 3.16 -1.77 7.51
N MET A 189 2.39 -2.72 7.03
CA MET A 189 1.63 -2.58 5.80
C MET A 189 0.20 -2.98 6.08
N THR A 190 -0.73 -2.16 5.63
CA THR A 190 -2.16 -2.37 5.83
C THR A 190 -2.81 -2.49 4.46
N ALA A 191 -3.64 -3.52 4.26
CA ALA A 191 -4.49 -3.65 3.08
C ALA A 191 -5.96 -3.74 3.50
N ILE A 192 -6.79 -2.86 2.95
CA ILE A 192 -8.19 -2.67 3.32
C ILE A 192 -9.04 -2.88 2.08
N ASP A 193 -9.99 -3.80 2.16
CA ASP A 193 -11.05 -3.94 1.17
C ASP A 193 -12.07 -2.82 1.36
N THR A 194 -12.32 -2.04 0.33
CA THR A 194 -13.31 -0.97 0.33
C THR A 194 -14.29 -1.17 -0.83
N ASN A 195 -15.41 -0.44 -0.83
CA ASN A 195 -16.33 -0.43 -1.98
C ASN A 195 -15.66 -0.01 -3.30
N GLU A 196 -14.54 0.70 -3.24
CA GLU A 196 -13.74 1.12 -4.40
C GLU A 196 -12.61 0.15 -4.74
N GLY A 197 -12.58 -1.02 -4.10
CA GLY A 197 -11.54 -2.03 -4.24
C GLY A 197 -10.53 -2.02 -3.09
N VAL A 198 -9.47 -2.83 -3.24
CA VAL A 198 -8.42 -3.01 -2.24
C VAL A 198 -7.45 -1.84 -2.28
N ARG A 199 -7.22 -1.21 -1.14
CA ARG A 199 -6.24 -0.14 -0.95
C ARG A 199 -5.19 -0.57 0.06
N SER A 200 -3.97 -0.07 -0.11
CA SER A 200 -2.83 -0.45 0.72
C SER A 200 -1.98 0.75 1.07
N ASP A 201 -1.54 0.77 2.33
CA ASP A 201 -0.66 1.79 2.90
C ASP A 201 0.52 1.11 3.60
N ALA A 202 1.66 1.81 3.70
CA ALA A 202 2.84 1.28 4.39
C ALA A 202 3.61 2.34 5.18
N GLY A 203 4.19 1.91 6.29
CA GLY A 203 4.82 2.75 7.28
C GLY A 203 6.05 2.01 7.79
N TRP A 204 7.24 2.61 7.74
CA TRP A 204 8.46 1.93 8.15
C TRP A 204 9.44 2.87 8.83
N SER A 205 10.40 2.30 9.55
CA SER A 205 11.49 3.06 10.17
C SER A 205 12.83 2.32 10.07
N TYR A 206 13.88 3.12 9.89
CA TYR A 206 15.28 2.68 9.87
C TYR A 206 15.99 2.87 11.21
N ASN A 207 15.34 3.51 12.17
CA ASN A 207 15.98 3.99 13.40
C ASN A 207 15.13 3.67 14.65
N ASN A 208 14.54 2.47 14.68
CA ASN A 208 13.71 1.96 15.77
C ASN A 208 12.54 2.89 16.13
N GLY A 209 11.92 3.49 15.12
CA GLY A 209 10.71 4.30 15.29
C GLY A 209 10.95 5.76 15.69
N LYS A 210 12.19 6.27 15.69
CA LYS A 210 12.45 7.70 15.89
C LYS A 210 11.92 8.53 14.73
N THR A 211 12.09 8.04 13.50
CA THR A 211 11.56 8.62 12.27
C THR A 211 10.76 7.55 11.55
N TRP A 212 9.52 7.86 11.23
CA TRP A 212 8.65 7.01 10.43
C TRP A 212 8.49 7.60 9.04
N TYR A 213 8.54 6.74 8.04
CA TYR A 213 8.23 7.03 6.65
C TYR A 213 6.89 6.38 6.36
N ILE A 214 5.92 7.16 5.92
CA ILE A 214 4.54 6.73 5.75
C ILE A 214 4.13 7.05 4.33
N ILE A 215 3.67 6.03 3.60
CA ILE A 215 3.05 6.16 2.29
C ILE A 215 1.59 5.74 2.40
N THR A 216 0.70 6.59 1.88
CA THR A 216 -0.73 6.30 1.76
C THR A 216 -1.19 6.53 0.33
N GLY A 217 -2.09 5.69 -0.18
CA GLY A 217 -2.60 5.87 -1.53
C GLY A 217 -3.56 4.79 -1.98
N ARG A 218 -4.13 4.99 -3.17
CA ARG A 218 -5.03 4.01 -3.80
C ARG A 218 -4.19 2.95 -4.52
N THR A 219 -3.58 2.06 -3.76
CA THR A 219 -2.66 1.03 -4.30
C THR A 219 -3.07 -0.38 -3.90
N THR A 220 -2.95 -1.33 -4.82
CA THR A 220 -3.02 -2.75 -4.47
C THR A 220 -1.75 -3.16 -3.71
N PRO A 221 -1.77 -4.28 -2.95
CA PRO A 221 -0.58 -4.78 -2.28
C PRO A 221 0.62 -4.95 -3.21
N GLU A 222 0.38 -5.42 -4.42
CA GLU A 222 1.38 -5.67 -5.44
C GLU A 222 2.02 -4.37 -5.95
N GLN A 223 1.19 -3.36 -6.25
CA GLN A 223 1.68 -2.03 -6.64
C GLN A 223 2.47 -1.38 -5.51
N LEU A 224 1.95 -1.43 -4.28
CA LEU A 224 2.61 -0.82 -3.13
C LEU A 224 4.02 -1.39 -2.92
N VAL A 225 4.17 -2.72 -2.99
CA VAL A 225 5.48 -3.34 -2.83
C VAL A 225 6.45 -2.95 -3.94
N LYS A 226 5.98 -2.79 -5.19
CA LYS A 226 6.80 -2.27 -6.29
C LYS A 226 7.24 -0.82 -6.02
N VAL A 227 6.34 0.03 -5.53
CA VAL A 227 6.65 1.41 -5.13
C VAL A 227 7.66 1.44 -3.98
N LEU A 228 7.46 0.64 -2.94
CA LEU A 228 8.36 0.56 -1.79
C LEU A 228 9.78 0.09 -2.17
N LYS A 229 9.89 -0.88 -3.07
CA LYS A 229 11.18 -1.34 -3.62
C LYS A 229 11.88 -0.30 -4.49
N SER A 230 11.12 0.68 -5.01
CA SER A 230 11.65 1.77 -5.84
C SER A 230 12.19 2.96 -5.05
N MET A 231 12.08 2.92 -3.72
CA MET A 231 12.51 4.01 -2.85
C MET A 231 14.01 4.21 -2.93
N VAL A 232 14.43 5.42 -3.28
CA VAL A 232 15.82 5.84 -3.31
C VAL A 232 16.06 6.89 -2.24
N LYS A 233 17.19 6.77 -1.55
CA LYS A 233 17.64 7.82 -0.63
C LYS A 233 18.18 8.98 -1.45
N LEU A 234 17.66 10.18 -1.22
CA LEU A 234 18.27 11.39 -1.78
C LEU A 234 19.55 11.72 -0.99
N ASP A 235 20.63 12.05 -1.70
CA ASP A 235 21.82 12.59 -1.07
C ASP A 235 21.51 14.00 -0.53
N THR A 236 21.22 14.05 0.77
CA THR A 236 20.92 15.29 1.51
C THR A 236 22.17 15.99 2.05
N LYS A 237 23.37 15.48 1.74
CA LYS A 237 24.64 16.10 2.14
C LYS A 237 25.47 16.51 0.93
N LYS A 238 25.66 17.81 0.79
CA LYS A 238 26.91 18.40 0.26
C LYS A 238 27.54 19.20 1.38
#